data_AF-A0A418R0U2-F1
#
_entry.id   AF-A0A418R0U2-F1
#
_cell.length_a   1.000
_cell.length_b   1.000
_cell.length_c   1.000
_cell.angle_alpha   90.00
_cell.angle_beta   90.00
_cell.angle_gamma   90.00
#
_symmetry.space_group_name_H-M   'P 1'
#
loop_
_entity.id
_entity.type
_entity.pdbx_description
1 polymer ?
#
loop_
_entity_poly.entity_id
_entity_poly.type
_entity_poly.pdbx_seq_one_letter_code
_entity_poly.pdbx_strand_id
1 'polypeptide(L)'
;MVPELKPTDASVETVGKERIPQLRFAPHDVLTDPVAVHRRRHDAERAATLGNAYHGKLDIYFRTADGATKRVYTTVWATHQDYLTLKSGIALPLHAVLSFDFY
;
A
#
# COMPACT_ATOMS: atom_id res chain seq x y z
N MET A 1 3.80 2.65 23.54
CA MET A 1 3.42 1.30 23.08
C MET A 1 2.38 1.49 21.99
N VAL A 2 2.82 1.57 20.74
CA VAL A 2 1.91 1.62 19.58
C VAL A 2 1.24 0.25 19.47
N PRO A 3 -0.09 0.15 19.27
CA PRO A 3 -0.73 -1.14 19.11
C PRO A 3 -0.21 -1.76 17.81
N GLU A 4 0.41 -2.94 17.91
CA GLU A 4 0.54 -3.82 16.76
C GLU A 4 -0.89 -4.06 16.24
N LEU A 5 -1.16 -3.61 15.02
CA LEU A 5 -2.29 -4.12 14.26
C LEU A 5 -2.00 -5.59 14.02
N LYS A 6 -2.38 -6.46 14.96
CA LYS A 6 -2.66 -7.85 14.66
C LYS A 6 -3.91 -7.81 13.79
N PRO A 7 -3.88 -8.24 12.52
CA PRO A 7 -5.09 -8.36 11.73
C PRO A 7 -5.88 -9.53 12.30
N THR A 8 -6.61 -9.29 13.38
CA THR A 8 -7.70 -10.16 13.80
C THR A 8 -8.93 -9.66 13.08
N ASP A 9 -9.07 -10.04 11.81
CA ASP A 9 -10.35 -10.11 11.13
C ASP A 9 -10.15 -10.80 9.78
N ALA A 10 -11.09 -11.68 9.41
CA ALA A 10 -11.29 -12.36 8.12
C ALA A 10 -10.18 -12.21 7.05
N SER A 11 -9.59 -13.34 6.62
CA SER A 11 -8.69 -13.49 5.47
C SER A 11 -8.70 -12.30 4.50
N VAL A 12 -7.70 -11.41 4.60
CA VAL A 12 -7.61 -10.20 3.75
C VAL A 12 -7.60 -10.62 2.28
N GLU A 13 -8.57 -10.12 1.51
CA GLU A 13 -8.69 -10.43 0.08
C GLU A 13 -7.43 -9.94 -0.65
N THR A 14 -6.78 -10.84 -1.37
CA THR A 14 -5.70 -10.48 -2.29
C THR A 14 -6.28 -10.19 -3.67
N VAL A 15 -6.06 -8.97 -4.16
CA VAL A 15 -6.51 -8.54 -5.48
C VAL A 15 -5.32 -8.40 -6.43
N GLY A 16 -5.54 -8.72 -7.70
CA GLY A 16 -4.59 -8.38 -8.76
C GLY A 16 -4.46 -6.87 -8.91
N LYS A 17 -3.25 -6.38 -9.22
CA LYS A 17 -2.99 -4.95 -9.41
C LYS A 17 -3.91 -4.33 -10.47
N GLU A 18 -4.31 -5.10 -11.47
CA GLU A 18 -5.18 -4.72 -12.58
C GLU A 18 -6.59 -4.32 -12.11
N ARG A 19 -7.01 -4.73 -10.90
CA ARG A 19 -8.28 -4.32 -10.30
C ARG A 19 -8.19 -2.95 -9.61
N ILE A 20 -7.01 -2.49 -9.21
CA ILE A 20 -6.82 -1.24 -8.45
C ILE A 20 -7.47 -0.02 -9.14
N PRO A 21 -7.35 0.19 -10.47
CA PRO A 21 -8.00 1.32 -11.14
C PRO A 21 -9.53 1.32 -11.08
N GLN A 22 -10.14 0.18 -10.79
CA GLN A 22 -11.60 0.01 -10.70
C GLN A 22 -12.11 0.22 -9.26
N LEU A 23 -11.20 0.30 -8.29
CA LEU A 23 -11.54 0.51 -6.89
C LEU A 23 -11.70 2.01 -6.60
N ARG A 24 -12.49 2.32 -5.57
CA ARG A 24 -12.62 3.69 -5.06
C ARG A 24 -11.80 3.85 -3.79
N PHE A 25 -11.25 5.04 -3.61
CA PHE A 25 -10.44 5.43 -2.46
C PHE A 25 -11.06 6.65 -1.78
N ALA A 26 -10.99 6.68 -0.45
CA ALA A 26 -11.44 7.82 0.32
C ALA A 26 -10.55 9.04 0.01
N PRO A 27 -11.08 10.27 0.00
CA PRO A 27 -10.28 11.46 -0.26
C PRO A 27 -9.34 11.84 0.90
N HIS A 28 -9.50 11.23 2.07
CA HIS A 28 -8.70 11.46 3.26
C HIS A 28 -7.72 10.32 3.51
N ASP A 29 -6.69 10.61 4.30
CA ASP A 29 -5.71 9.60 4.69
C ASP A 29 -6.33 8.53 5.60
N VAL A 30 -6.07 7.26 5.28
CA VAL A 30 -6.56 6.12 6.05
C VAL A 30 -5.82 5.95 7.37
N LEU A 31 -4.66 6.60 7.52
CA LEU A 31 -3.89 6.67 8.75
C LEU A 31 -4.12 8.02 9.43
N THR A 32 -4.38 7.98 10.74
CA THR A 32 -4.59 9.18 11.56
C THR A 32 -3.36 9.58 12.38
N ASP A 33 -2.42 8.65 12.60
CA ASP A 33 -1.17 8.88 13.31
C ASP A 33 -0.10 9.47 12.36
N PRO A 34 0.41 10.69 12.61
CA PRO A 34 1.46 11.31 11.82
C PRO A 34 2.74 10.46 11.72
N VAL A 35 3.08 9.71 12.77
CA VAL A 35 4.26 8.84 12.77
C VAL A 35 4.05 7.68 11.80
N ALA A 36 2.86 7.09 11.78
CA ALA A 36 2.50 6.03 10.83
C ALA A 36 2.50 6.55 9.38
N VAL A 37 1.98 7.76 9.14
CA VAL A 37 2.03 8.40 7.82
C VAL A 37 3.47 8.60 7.33
N HIS A 38 4.36 9.10 8.21
CA HIS A 38 5.76 9.28 7.89
C HIS A 38 6.47 7.95 7.62
N ARG A 39 6.19 6.92 8.44
CA ARG A 39 6.73 5.57 8.24
C ARG A 39 6.28 4.97 6.91
N ARG A 40 5.00 5.08 6.56
CA ARG A 40 4.47 4.61 5.28
C ARG A 40 5.19 5.25 4.10
N ARG A 41 5.51 6.55 4.19
CA ARG A 41 6.28 7.25 3.15
C ARG A 41 7.68 6.67 2.99
N HIS A 42 8.39 6.48 4.09
CA HIS A 42 9.72 5.87 4.07
C HIS A 42 9.68 4.42 3.51
N ASP A 43 8.69 3.63 3.92
CA ASP A 43 8.51 2.26 3.43
C ASP A 43 8.16 2.23 1.93
N ALA A 44 7.38 3.19 1.44
CA ALA A 44 7.12 3.34 0.01
C ALA A 44 8.39 3.63 -0.80
N GLU A 45 9.26 4.51 -0.31
CA GLU A 45 10.54 4.84 -0.96
C GLU A 45 11.49 3.61 -0.96
N ARG A 46 11.52 2.87 0.15
CA ARG A 46 12.22 1.59 0.24
C ARG A 46 11.68 0.55 -0.74
N ALA A 47 10.36 0.42 -0.84
CA ALA A 47 9.70 -0.51 -1.76
C ALA A 47 10.03 -0.21 -3.22
N ALA A 48 10.03 1.07 -3.62
CA ALA A 48 10.46 1.47 -4.96
C ALA A 48 11.94 1.14 -5.21
N THR A 49 12.81 1.39 -4.24
CA THR A 49 14.25 1.07 -4.35
C THR A 49 14.48 -0.43 -4.56
N LEU A 50 13.84 -1.28 -3.73
CA LEU A 50 13.95 -2.74 -3.85
C LEU A 50 13.30 -3.27 -5.13
N GLY A 51 12.18 -2.68 -5.55
CA GLY A 51 11.51 -3.02 -6.80
C GLY A 51 12.37 -2.72 -8.03
N ASN A 52 13.06 -1.59 -8.05
CA ASN A 52 13.97 -1.21 -9.14
C ASN A 52 15.27 -2.03 -9.12
N ALA A 53 15.85 -2.30 -7.96
CA ALA A 53 17.13 -3.00 -7.86
C ALA A 53 17.02 -4.52 -8.05
N TYR A 54 15.96 -5.13 -7.50
CA TYR A 54 15.84 -6.59 -7.41
C TYR A 54 14.58 -7.16 -8.05
N HIS A 55 13.72 -6.30 -8.60
CA HIS A 55 12.41 -6.70 -9.17
C HIS A 55 11.56 -7.48 -8.16
N GLY A 56 11.81 -7.24 -6.87
CA GLY A 56 11.14 -7.89 -5.76
C GLY A 56 9.66 -7.54 -5.75
N LYS A 57 8.84 -8.52 -5.36
CA LYS A 57 7.43 -8.27 -5.04
C LYS A 57 7.30 -8.23 -3.52
N LEU A 58 6.36 -7.44 -3.05
CA LEU A 58 6.00 -7.34 -1.65
C LEU A 58 4.49 -7.27 -1.51
N ASP A 59 4.02 -7.51 -0.29
CA ASP A 59 2.62 -7.31 0.05
C ASP A 59 2.40 -5.83 0.40
N ILE A 60 1.41 -5.23 -0.25
CA ILE A 60 0.95 -3.87 0.04
C ILE A 60 -0.49 -3.98 0.53
N TYR A 61 -0.73 -3.53 1.75
CA TYR A 61 -2.06 -3.47 2.33
C TYR A 61 -2.63 -2.08 2.16
N PHE A 62 -3.87 -1.98 1.72
CA PHE A 62 -4.54 -0.71 1.46
C PHE A 62 -6.03 -0.80 1.79
N ARG A 63 -6.67 0.34 1.99
CA ARG A 63 -8.10 0.43 2.30
C ARG A 63 -8.86 1.13 1.17
N THR A 64 -10.00 0.55 0.80
CA THR A 64 -10.93 1.13 -0.19
C THR A 64 -11.94 2.05 0.48
N ALA A 65 -12.64 2.87 -0.32
CA ALA A 65 -13.60 3.87 0.16
C ALA A 65 -14.77 3.26 0.95
N ASP A 66 -15.10 1.99 0.72
CA ASP A 66 -16.11 1.22 1.47
C ASP A 66 -15.59 0.70 2.82
N GLY A 67 -14.34 1.01 3.19
CA GLY A 67 -13.70 0.58 4.44
C GLY A 67 -13.02 -0.78 4.37
N ALA A 68 -13.14 -1.52 3.26
CA ALA A 68 -12.53 -2.84 3.14
C ALA A 68 -11.00 -2.75 3.06
N THR A 69 -10.32 -3.63 3.79
CA THR A 69 -8.86 -3.80 3.66
C THR A 69 -8.56 -4.85 2.61
N LYS A 70 -7.67 -4.53 1.68
CA LYS A 70 -7.24 -5.41 0.58
C LYS A 70 -5.72 -5.50 0.55
N ARG A 71 -5.22 -6.57 -0.06
CA ARG A 71 -3.81 -6.83 -0.28
C ARG A 71 -3.52 -6.90 -1.77
N VAL A 72 -2.41 -6.33 -2.21
CA VAL A 72 -1.85 -6.59 -3.54
C VAL A 72 -0.42 -7.07 -3.39
N TYR A 73 -0.09 -8.17 -4.08
CA TYR A 73 1.27 -8.71 -4.15
C TYR A 73 1.92 -8.29 -5.48
N THR A 74 2.76 -7.26 -5.45
CA THR A 74 3.38 -6.74 -6.67
C THR A 74 4.67 -5.95 -6.41
N THR A 75 5.28 -5.45 -7.48
CA THR A 75 6.47 -4.61 -7.44
C THR A 75 6.07 -3.14 -7.50
N VAL A 76 6.64 -2.32 -6.60
CA VAL A 76 6.57 -0.86 -6.67
C VAL A 76 7.69 -0.36 -7.59
N TRP A 77 7.36 0.47 -8.57
CA TRP A 77 8.31 1.06 -9.51
C TRP A 77 8.73 2.48 -9.10
N ALA A 78 7.79 3.29 -8.62
CA ALA A 78 8.07 4.65 -8.17
C ALA A 78 7.12 5.07 -7.04
N THR A 79 7.60 6.01 -6.24
CA THR A 79 6.84 6.67 -5.17
C THR A 79 6.77 8.16 -5.49
N HIS A 80 5.56 8.67 -5.71
CA HIS A 80 5.28 10.09 -5.92
C HIS A 80 4.73 10.73 -4.65
N GLN A 81 4.39 12.02 -4.68
CA GLN A 81 3.81 12.70 -3.53
C GLN A 81 2.50 12.03 -3.08
N ASP A 82 1.59 11.77 -4.02
CA ASP A 82 0.22 11.35 -3.70
C ASP A 82 -0.09 9.89 -4.05
N TYR A 83 0.78 9.20 -4.79
CA TYR A 83 0.54 7.84 -5.27
C TYR A 83 1.83 7.03 -5.47
N LEU A 84 1.67 5.71 -5.51
CA LEU A 84 2.66 4.74 -5.94
C LEU A 84 2.40 4.36 -7.39
N THR A 85 3.46 4.24 -8.17
CA THR A 85 3.42 3.57 -9.47
C THR A 85 3.82 2.11 -9.25
N LEU A 86 2.89 1.19 -9.47
CA LEU A 86 3.10 -0.24 -9.44
C LEU A 86 3.53 -0.74 -10.82
N LYS A 87 4.05 -1.98 -10.88
CA LYS A 87 4.34 -2.65 -12.16
C LYS A 87 3.16 -2.51 -13.14
N SER A 88 3.48 -2.29 -14.42
CA SER A 88 2.51 -2.00 -15.49
C SER A 88 1.86 -0.61 -15.42
N GLY A 89 2.45 0.35 -14.68
CA GLY A 89 2.02 1.74 -14.67
C GLY A 89 0.76 2.01 -13.84
N ILE A 90 0.36 1.07 -12.99
CA ILE A 90 -0.87 1.18 -12.20
C ILE A 90 -0.63 2.10 -11.01
N ALA A 91 -1.47 3.12 -10.85
CA ALA A 91 -1.40 4.05 -9.73
C ALA A 91 -2.21 3.53 -8.53
N LEU A 92 -1.59 3.50 -7.35
CA LEU A 92 -2.26 3.26 -6.05
C LEU A 92 -2.09 4.51 -5.18
N PRO A 93 -3.16 5.18 -4.72
CA PRO A 93 -3.02 6.38 -3.90
C PRO A 93 -2.27 6.08 -2.60
N LEU A 94 -1.27 6.90 -2.27
CA LEU A 94 -0.40 6.69 -1.11
C LEU A 94 -1.21 6.84 0.18
N HIS A 95 -2.15 7.79 0.22
CA HIS A 95 -3.05 8.01 1.35
C HIS A 95 -3.99 6.83 1.64
N ALA A 96 -4.12 5.86 0.72
CA ALA A 96 -4.92 4.65 0.91
C ALA A 96 -4.11 3.46 1.43
N VAL A 97 -2.77 3.56 1.41
CA VAL A 97 -1.88 2.47 1.86
C VAL A 97 -1.80 2.45 3.38
N LEU A 98 -1.87 1.25 3.95
CA LEU A 98 -1.77 0.97 5.38
C LEU A 98 -0.35 0.56 5.76
N SER A 99 0.23 -0.41 5.03
CA SER A 99 1.55 -0.96 5.32
C SER A 99 2.15 -1.71 4.12
N PHE A 100 3.44 -2.01 4.25
CA PHE A 100 4.23 -2.81 3.33
C PHE A 100 4.90 -3.93 4.12
N ASP A 101 4.78 -5.18 3.65
CA ASP A 101 5.50 -6.32 4.25
C ASP A 101 6.64 -6.75 3.32
N PHE A 102 7.87 -6.56 3.78
CA PHE A 102 9.09 -6.94 3.08
C PHE A 102 9.53 -8.36 3.48
N TYR A 103 9.98 -9.15 2.52
CA TYR A 103 10.54 -10.50 2.72
C TYR A 103 12.07 -10.51 2.63
#